data_AF-A0A5B8KHB2-F1
#
_entry.id   AF-A0A5B8KHB2-F1
#
_cell.length_a   1.000
_cell.length_b   1.000
_cell.length_c   1.000
_cell.angle_alpha   90.00
_cell.angle_beta   90.00
_cell.angle_gamma   90.00
#
_symmetry.space_group_name_H-M   'P 1'
#
loop_
_entity.id
_entity.type
_entity.pdbx_description
1 polymer ?
#
loop_
_entity_poly.entity_id
_entity_poly.type
_entity_poly.pdbx_seq_one_letter_code
_entity_poly.pdbx_strand_id
1 'polypeptide(L)'
;MASSPRLQNLTSWDSDWSGLRVVVTGIGISGFAAADTLIELGARVVVVDAADSAKARAQADTLRIVGAADVLLGDDAVTTVPKVDGQKPELIVTSPGWRPDQALLAAAARAHIPVWGDVELAWRVRERRGRKTADWLAITGTNGKTTTVGLTESMLQAAGLKAIAVGNVGTPILDALRDPVDYDVFAVELSSFQLHWSHSVSPVASVCLNVAEDHVDWHGSYDSYLADKAKVYERTQKACIYNAEQIETERMVEDADVVEGCRAVAFTTLTPAISMLGVVEGLLVDRAFIPERKDSAAELASMADLGPVAPRHMVANALAAAALVRAYGVEPGAVRQGLQNYLPGDHRIQPVARHEGVLWINDSKATNPHAAAASLSAFENVVWIAGGLSKGVNYDALVRDNAPRLKAVVLIGADSSDLLASLQRHAPDVPVIGHAKGDTEEVQTAGTAHANAGPSPIFGETVMARAVASAAQLATSGDTVLLAPAAASMDQFSSYAHRGDAFIEAVRELVEGQAQTTEE
;
A
#
# COMPACT_ATOMS: atom_id res chain seq x y z
N MET A 1 -14.08 -28.28 3.30
CA MET A 1 -15.07 -28.45 2.22
C MET A 1 -14.34 -29.07 1.04
N ALA A 2 -14.87 -30.13 0.42
CA ALA A 2 -14.17 -30.79 -0.69
C ALA A 2 -14.22 -29.91 -1.93
N SER A 3 -13.15 -29.16 -2.20
CA SER A 3 -12.95 -28.53 -3.51
C SER A 3 -13.03 -29.60 -4.60
N SER A 4 -13.63 -29.28 -5.74
CA SER A 4 -13.68 -30.18 -6.89
C SER A 4 -12.27 -30.76 -7.15
N PRO A 5 -12.11 -32.08 -7.36
CA PRO A 5 -10.81 -32.68 -7.66
C PRO A 5 -10.08 -31.98 -8.81
N ARG A 6 -10.86 -31.42 -9.74
CA ARG A 6 -10.32 -30.58 -10.82
C ARG A 6 -9.55 -29.37 -10.29
N LEU A 7 -10.17 -28.57 -9.41
CA LEU A 7 -9.56 -27.34 -8.88
C LEU A 7 -8.33 -27.63 -8.01
N GLN A 8 -8.28 -28.77 -7.33
CA GLN A 8 -7.11 -29.18 -6.55
C GLN A 8 -5.88 -29.38 -7.43
N ASN A 9 -6.07 -29.85 -8.66
CA ASN A 9 -4.99 -30.12 -9.61
C ASN A 9 -4.61 -28.90 -10.48
N LEU A 10 -5.29 -27.75 -10.31
CA LEU A 10 -4.93 -26.50 -10.97
C LEU A 10 -3.83 -25.81 -10.16
N THR A 11 -2.59 -26.24 -10.37
CA THR A 11 -1.41 -25.79 -9.61
C THR A 11 -0.24 -25.34 -10.48
N SER A 12 -0.44 -25.30 -11.80
CA SER A 12 0.53 -24.75 -12.75
C SER A 12 -0.17 -24.07 -13.94
N TRP A 13 0.57 -23.25 -14.67
CA TRP A 13 0.15 -22.67 -15.95
C TRP A 13 -0.34 -23.74 -16.94
N ASP A 14 0.36 -24.87 -17.00
CA ASP A 14 0.08 -25.95 -17.96
C ASP A 14 -0.97 -26.97 -17.44
N SER A 15 -1.64 -26.67 -16.33
CA SER A 15 -2.77 -27.48 -15.83
C SER A 15 -3.97 -27.41 -16.78
N ASP A 16 -4.94 -28.32 -16.65
CA ASP A 16 -6.12 -28.36 -17.54
C ASP A 16 -7.21 -27.33 -17.15
N TRP A 17 -6.93 -26.07 -17.44
CA TRP A 17 -7.84 -24.94 -17.32
C TRP A 17 -8.94 -24.91 -18.39
N SER A 18 -8.79 -25.72 -19.46
CA SER A 18 -9.63 -25.65 -20.65
C SER A 18 -11.11 -25.90 -20.34
N GLY A 19 -11.98 -24.97 -20.71
CA GLY A 19 -13.42 -25.09 -20.47
C GLY A 19 -13.84 -24.94 -19.00
N LEU A 20 -12.94 -24.60 -18.07
CA LEU A 20 -13.31 -24.29 -16.69
C LEU A 20 -14.24 -23.06 -16.68
N ARG A 21 -15.41 -23.19 -16.06
CA ARG A 21 -16.38 -22.08 -15.99
C ARG A 21 -16.03 -21.17 -14.82
N VAL A 22 -15.55 -19.96 -15.12
CA VAL A 22 -15.11 -19.00 -14.10
C VAL A 22 -15.92 -17.71 -14.18
N VAL A 23 -16.34 -17.20 -13.02
CA VAL A 23 -16.82 -15.82 -12.87
C VAL A 23 -15.71 -14.99 -12.27
N VAL A 24 -15.36 -13.87 -12.89
CA VAL A 24 -14.42 -12.90 -12.33
C VAL A 24 -15.20 -11.69 -11.82
N THR A 25 -15.03 -11.34 -10.55
CA THR A 25 -15.67 -10.16 -9.96
C THR A 25 -14.69 -8.98 -9.91
N GLY A 26 -15.13 -7.84 -10.44
CA GLY A 26 -14.34 -6.65 -10.66
C GLY A 26 -13.70 -6.60 -12.05
N ILE A 27 -13.78 -5.45 -12.71
CA ILE A 27 -13.17 -5.16 -14.02
C ILE A 27 -11.99 -4.16 -13.92
N GLY A 28 -11.63 -3.78 -12.68
CA GLY A 28 -10.44 -3.00 -12.41
C GLY A 28 -9.14 -3.73 -12.80
N ILE A 29 -8.00 -3.19 -12.39
CA ILE A 29 -6.67 -3.67 -12.79
C ILE A 29 -6.49 -5.18 -12.50
N SER A 30 -6.74 -5.60 -11.26
CA SER A 30 -6.58 -7.00 -10.82
C SER A 30 -7.57 -7.96 -11.50
N GLY A 31 -8.85 -7.59 -11.55
CA GLY A 31 -9.88 -8.41 -12.20
C GLY A 31 -9.69 -8.54 -13.71
N PHE A 32 -9.23 -7.49 -14.39
CA PHE A 32 -8.86 -7.55 -15.80
C PHE A 32 -7.72 -8.55 -16.04
N ALA A 33 -6.63 -8.45 -15.27
CA ALA A 33 -5.49 -9.36 -15.38
C ALA A 33 -5.88 -10.82 -15.08
N ALA A 34 -6.77 -11.05 -14.11
CA ALA A 34 -7.33 -12.37 -13.82
C ALA A 34 -8.15 -12.92 -14.99
N ALA A 35 -9.07 -12.12 -15.54
CA ALA A 35 -9.89 -12.53 -16.68
C ALA A 35 -9.04 -12.85 -17.91
N ASP A 36 -8.11 -11.97 -18.28
CA ASP A 36 -7.23 -12.13 -19.43
C ASP A 36 -6.35 -13.39 -19.30
N THR A 37 -5.75 -13.62 -18.12
CA THR A 37 -4.98 -14.84 -17.86
C THR A 37 -5.83 -16.10 -17.98
N LEU A 38 -7.04 -16.12 -17.40
CA LEU A 38 -7.93 -17.28 -17.47
C LEU A 38 -8.39 -17.56 -18.91
N ILE A 39 -8.66 -16.52 -19.70
CA ILE A 39 -9.01 -16.65 -21.13
C ILE A 39 -7.84 -17.26 -21.90
N GLU A 40 -6.60 -16.78 -21.68
CA GLU A 40 -5.39 -17.34 -22.31
C GLU A 40 -5.21 -18.83 -21.97
N LEU A 41 -5.50 -19.22 -20.73
CA LEU A 41 -5.46 -20.61 -20.27
C LEU A 41 -6.62 -21.47 -20.82
N GLY A 42 -7.57 -20.88 -21.56
CA GLY A 42 -8.68 -21.57 -22.20
C GLY A 42 -9.91 -21.77 -21.31
N ALA A 43 -10.00 -21.08 -20.18
CA ALA A 43 -11.21 -21.06 -19.35
C ALA A 43 -12.36 -20.31 -20.03
N ARG A 44 -13.59 -20.60 -19.63
CA ARG A 44 -14.80 -19.86 -20.06
C ARG A 44 -15.11 -18.82 -18.99
N VAL A 45 -14.87 -17.55 -19.31
CA VAL A 45 -14.86 -16.46 -18.33
C VAL A 45 -16.05 -15.53 -18.53
N VAL A 46 -16.82 -15.29 -17.47
CA VAL A 46 -17.77 -14.18 -17.38
C VAL A 46 -17.26 -13.17 -16.37
N VAL A 47 -17.20 -11.89 -16.74
CA VAL A 47 -16.74 -10.82 -15.86
C VAL A 47 -17.93 -10.01 -15.37
N VAL A 48 -17.95 -9.63 -14.10
CA VAL A 48 -19.00 -8.81 -13.49
C VAL A 48 -18.43 -7.61 -12.75
N ASP A 49 -19.04 -6.44 -12.91
CA ASP A 49 -18.74 -5.25 -12.10
C ASP A 49 -19.98 -4.36 -11.94
N ALA A 50 -20.11 -3.69 -10.80
CA ALA A 50 -21.18 -2.70 -10.61
C ALA A 50 -20.90 -1.41 -11.40
N ALA A 51 -19.62 -1.11 -11.66
CA ALA A 51 -19.21 0.07 -12.38
C ALA A 51 -19.59 0.00 -13.86
N ASP A 52 -20.38 0.98 -14.33
CA ASP A 52 -20.70 1.20 -15.74
C ASP A 52 -20.19 2.58 -16.22
N SER A 53 -18.93 2.88 -15.89
CA SER A 53 -18.25 4.08 -16.38
C SER A 53 -17.76 3.88 -17.82
N ALA A 54 -17.40 4.98 -18.51
CA ALA A 54 -16.79 4.89 -19.84
C ALA A 54 -15.51 4.02 -19.84
N LYS A 55 -14.71 4.10 -18.75
CA LYS A 55 -13.54 3.25 -18.56
C LYS A 55 -13.92 1.77 -18.43
N ALA A 56 -14.91 1.46 -17.60
CA ALA A 56 -15.38 0.08 -17.42
C ALA A 56 -15.92 -0.52 -18.72
N ARG A 57 -16.69 0.25 -19.50
CA ARG A 57 -17.16 -0.17 -20.83
C ARG A 57 -16.02 -0.44 -21.81
N ALA A 58 -15.01 0.42 -21.86
CA ALA A 58 -13.84 0.20 -22.70
C ALA A 58 -13.05 -1.07 -22.31
N GLN A 59 -12.90 -1.33 -21.01
CA GLN A 59 -12.29 -2.58 -20.52
C GLN A 59 -13.15 -3.80 -20.87
N ALA A 60 -14.47 -3.69 -20.76
CA ALA A 60 -15.40 -4.75 -21.13
C ALA A 60 -15.31 -5.10 -22.62
N ASP A 61 -15.27 -4.09 -23.49
CA ASP A 61 -15.09 -4.30 -24.93
C ASP A 61 -13.77 -4.98 -25.24
N THR A 62 -12.69 -4.60 -24.56
CA THR A 62 -11.38 -5.25 -24.69
C THR A 62 -11.46 -6.73 -24.29
N LEU A 63 -12.06 -7.05 -23.14
CA LEU A 63 -12.19 -8.45 -22.68
C LEU A 63 -13.06 -9.29 -23.62
N ARG A 64 -14.13 -8.72 -24.19
CA ARG A 64 -14.94 -9.40 -25.21
C ARG A 64 -14.12 -9.72 -26.46
N ILE A 65 -13.25 -8.81 -26.89
CA ILE A 65 -12.34 -9.03 -28.04
C ILE A 65 -11.32 -10.13 -27.72
N VAL A 66 -10.76 -10.12 -26.51
CA VAL A 66 -9.74 -11.10 -26.07
C VAL A 66 -10.34 -12.50 -25.89
N GLY A 67 -11.64 -12.61 -25.60
CA GLY A 67 -12.37 -13.89 -25.60
C GLY A 67 -13.21 -14.18 -24.37
N ALA A 68 -13.53 -13.17 -23.56
CA ALA A 68 -14.51 -13.32 -22.49
C ALA A 68 -15.84 -13.82 -23.06
N ALA A 69 -16.45 -14.81 -22.38
CA ALA A 69 -17.76 -15.34 -22.78
C ALA A 69 -18.86 -14.29 -22.61
N ASP A 70 -18.76 -13.47 -21.56
CA ASP A 70 -19.60 -12.29 -21.35
C ASP A 70 -18.94 -11.30 -20.40
N VAL A 71 -19.39 -10.04 -20.43
CA VAL A 71 -19.03 -9.01 -19.47
C VAL A 71 -20.29 -8.24 -19.07
N LEU A 72 -20.70 -8.37 -17.81
CA LEU A 72 -21.92 -7.80 -17.24
C LEU A 72 -21.56 -6.61 -16.35
N LEU A 73 -22.07 -5.43 -16.70
CA LEU A 73 -21.85 -4.19 -15.94
C LEU A 73 -23.15 -3.67 -15.34
N GLY A 74 -23.03 -2.92 -14.24
CA GLY A 74 -24.15 -2.24 -13.57
C GLY A 74 -24.58 -2.95 -12.29
N ASP A 75 -25.38 -2.26 -11.48
CA ASP A 75 -25.77 -2.72 -10.13
C ASP A 75 -26.46 -4.10 -10.14
N ASP A 76 -27.27 -4.38 -11.16
CA ASP A 76 -27.97 -5.66 -11.27
C ASP A 76 -26.99 -6.84 -11.52
N ALA A 77 -25.86 -6.60 -12.17
CA ALA A 77 -24.87 -7.61 -12.51
C ALA A 77 -24.20 -8.23 -11.28
N VAL A 78 -24.21 -7.53 -10.14
CA VAL A 78 -23.52 -7.94 -8.91
C VAL A 78 -24.45 -8.50 -7.84
N THR A 79 -25.73 -8.68 -8.17
CA THR A 79 -26.75 -9.16 -7.22
C THR A 79 -26.83 -10.68 -7.14
N THR A 80 -26.49 -11.39 -8.23
CA THR A 80 -26.61 -12.84 -8.34
C THR A 80 -25.39 -13.46 -9.04
N VAL A 81 -25.14 -14.74 -8.80
CA VAL A 81 -24.06 -15.46 -9.49
C VAL A 81 -24.51 -15.74 -10.94
N PRO A 82 -23.84 -15.16 -11.96
CA PRO A 82 -24.23 -15.38 -13.34
C PRO A 82 -23.88 -16.81 -13.78
N LYS A 83 -24.54 -17.26 -14.84
CA LYS A 83 -24.23 -18.53 -15.51
C LYS A 83 -23.11 -18.31 -16.53
N VAL A 84 -22.26 -19.32 -16.71
CA VAL A 84 -21.26 -19.39 -17.77
C VAL A 84 -21.70 -20.48 -18.74
N ASP A 85 -21.93 -20.13 -20.02
CA ASP A 85 -22.49 -21.04 -21.04
C ASP A 85 -23.78 -21.75 -20.56
N GLY A 86 -24.66 -21.03 -19.85
CA GLY A 86 -25.93 -21.56 -19.35
C GLY A 86 -25.84 -22.45 -18.10
N GLN A 87 -24.64 -22.70 -17.57
CA GLN A 87 -24.39 -23.54 -16.39
C GLN A 87 -23.85 -22.72 -15.21
N LYS A 88 -23.88 -23.33 -14.01
CA LYS A 88 -23.25 -22.73 -12.81
C LYS A 88 -21.73 -22.65 -12.98
N PRO A 89 -21.07 -21.60 -12.47
CA PRO A 89 -19.62 -21.54 -12.47
C PRO A 89 -19.03 -22.58 -11.51
N GLU A 90 -17.83 -23.03 -11.84
CA GLU A 90 -17.03 -23.95 -11.03
C GLU A 90 -16.10 -23.20 -10.08
N LEU A 91 -15.78 -21.95 -10.38
CA LEU A 91 -14.89 -21.08 -9.62
C LEU A 91 -15.33 -19.62 -9.74
N ILE A 92 -15.15 -18.85 -8.67
CA ILE A 92 -15.14 -17.40 -8.71
C ILE A 92 -13.74 -16.90 -8.42
N VAL A 93 -13.24 -15.95 -9.20
CA VAL A 93 -12.01 -15.21 -8.89
C VAL A 93 -12.39 -13.76 -8.59
N THR A 94 -12.07 -13.30 -7.38
CA THR A 94 -12.53 -12.01 -6.88
C THR A 94 -11.43 -10.98 -6.77
N SER A 95 -11.75 -9.75 -7.18
CA SER A 95 -10.89 -8.60 -6.92
C SER A 95 -10.85 -8.27 -5.42
N PRO A 96 -9.75 -7.71 -4.89
CA PRO A 96 -9.59 -7.49 -3.45
C PRO A 96 -10.66 -6.58 -2.82
N GLY A 97 -11.17 -5.59 -3.56
CA GLY A 97 -12.18 -4.65 -3.04
C GLY A 97 -13.57 -5.25 -2.79
N TRP A 98 -13.84 -6.47 -3.26
CA TRP A 98 -15.14 -7.12 -3.07
C TRP A 98 -15.24 -7.75 -1.69
N ARG A 99 -16.19 -7.27 -0.89
CA ARG A 99 -16.42 -7.80 0.46
C ARG A 99 -17.06 -9.19 0.41
N PRO A 100 -16.72 -10.10 1.34
CA PRO A 100 -17.35 -11.42 1.43
C PRO A 100 -18.88 -11.38 1.58
N ASP A 101 -19.42 -10.30 2.14
CA ASP A 101 -20.86 -10.10 2.39
C ASP A 101 -21.63 -9.55 1.17
N GLN A 102 -20.95 -9.18 0.08
CA GLN A 102 -21.62 -8.74 -1.14
C GLN A 102 -22.53 -9.83 -1.71
N ALA A 103 -23.69 -9.41 -2.25
CA ALA A 103 -24.78 -10.31 -2.61
C ALA A 103 -24.34 -11.52 -3.46
N LEU A 104 -23.52 -11.29 -4.50
CA LEU A 104 -22.97 -12.32 -5.36
C LEU A 104 -22.02 -13.28 -4.63
N LEU A 105 -21.05 -12.77 -3.85
CA LEU A 105 -20.11 -13.61 -3.11
C LEU A 105 -20.79 -14.39 -1.98
N ALA A 106 -21.73 -13.76 -1.26
CA ALA A 106 -22.56 -14.43 -0.27
C ALA A 106 -23.44 -15.51 -0.91
N ALA A 107 -23.96 -15.29 -2.12
CA ALA A 107 -24.71 -16.30 -2.88
C ALA A 107 -23.81 -17.46 -3.33
N ALA A 108 -22.58 -17.17 -3.76
CA ALA A 108 -21.59 -18.18 -4.11
C ALA A 108 -21.22 -19.06 -2.91
N ALA A 109 -20.99 -18.46 -1.74
CA ALA A 109 -20.73 -19.16 -0.49
C ALA A 109 -21.88 -20.11 -0.11
N ARG A 110 -23.14 -19.63 -0.19
CA ARG A 110 -24.34 -20.48 0.03
C ARG A 110 -24.46 -21.62 -0.97
N ALA A 111 -23.98 -21.42 -2.19
CA ALA A 111 -23.98 -22.43 -3.24
C ALA A 111 -22.74 -23.36 -3.19
N HIS A 112 -21.84 -23.18 -2.21
CA HIS A 112 -20.56 -23.88 -2.09
C HIS A 112 -19.68 -23.77 -3.34
N ILE A 113 -19.74 -22.63 -4.04
CA ILE A 113 -18.85 -22.34 -5.17
C ILE A 113 -17.53 -21.78 -4.58
N PRO A 114 -16.37 -22.39 -4.89
CA PRO A 114 -15.07 -21.89 -4.44
C PRO A 114 -14.81 -20.46 -4.92
N VAL A 115 -14.21 -19.66 -4.04
CA VAL A 115 -13.79 -18.27 -4.33
C VAL A 115 -12.29 -18.17 -4.09
N TRP A 116 -11.57 -17.69 -5.10
CA TRP A 116 -10.13 -17.38 -5.03
C TRP A 116 -9.90 -15.89 -5.22
N GLY A 117 -8.84 -15.37 -4.61
CA GLY A 117 -8.31 -14.05 -4.95
C GLY A 117 -7.44 -14.10 -6.20
N ASP A 118 -7.08 -12.93 -6.71
CA ASP A 118 -6.06 -12.76 -7.74
C ASP A 118 -4.70 -13.34 -7.33
N VAL A 119 -4.32 -13.19 -6.06
CA VAL A 119 -3.07 -13.74 -5.51
C VAL A 119 -3.07 -15.26 -5.46
N GLU A 120 -4.18 -15.88 -5.07
CA GLU A 120 -4.33 -17.34 -5.10
C GLU A 120 -4.28 -17.89 -6.54
N LEU A 121 -4.94 -17.21 -7.48
CA LEU A 121 -4.84 -17.54 -8.90
C LEU A 121 -3.39 -17.42 -9.39
N ALA A 122 -2.72 -16.31 -9.09
CA ALA A 122 -1.33 -16.07 -9.47
C ALA A 122 -0.39 -17.16 -8.92
N TRP A 123 -0.56 -17.52 -7.65
CA TRP A 123 0.21 -18.60 -7.03
C TRP A 123 0.00 -19.93 -7.75
N ARG A 124 -1.24 -20.24 -8.15
CA ARG A 124 -1.57 -21.48 -8.88
C ARG A 124 -1.08 -21.53 -10.32
N VAL A 125 -0.86 -20.39 -10.97
CA VAL A 125 -0.39 -20.37 -12.37
C VAL A 125 1.10 -20.05 -12.49
N ARG A 126 1.80 -19.81 -11.38
CA ARG A 126 3.21 -19.36 -11.37
C ARG A 126 4.19 -20.35 -12.01
N GLU A 127 3.91 -21.64 -11.90
CA GLU A 127 4.78 -22.69 -12.46
C GLU A 127 4.43 -22.92 -13.93
N ARG A 128 5.39 -22.75 -14.83
CA ARG A 128 5.22 -22.96 -16.27
C ARG A 128 6.37 -23.77 -16.84
N ARG A 129 6.05 -24.83 -17.59
CA ARG A 129 7.03 -25.75 -18.17
C ARG A 129 8.01 -24.98 -19.05
N GLY A 130 9.30 -25.20 -18.80
CA GLY A 130 10.38 -24.56 -19.55
C GLY A 130 10.67 -23.12 -19.15
N ARG A 131 9.99 -22.57 -18.14
CA ARG A 131 10.31 -21.27 -17.55
C ARG A 131 10.82 -21.40 -16.12
N LYS A 132 11.64 -20.44 -15.69
CA LYS A 132 12.01 -20.32 -14.29
C LYS A 132 10.78 -19.87 -13.49
N THR A 133 10.57 -20.50 -12.34
CA THR A 133 9.54 -20.06 -11.38
C THR A 133 10.18 -19.08 -10.41
N ALA A 134 9.64 -17.87 -10.33
CA ALA A 134 10.11 -16.87 -9.39
C ALA A 134 9.71 -17.25 -7.96
N ASP A 135 10.66 -17.19 -7.03
CA ASP A 135 10.40 -17.32 -5.60
C ASP A 135 9.69 -16.06 -5.06
N TRP A 136 8.87 -16.18 -4.01
CA TRP A 136 8.12 -15.04 -3.46
C TRP A 136 8.65 -14.62 -2.09
N LEU A 137 8.91 -13.33 -1.92
CA LEU A 137 9.12 -12.67 -0.63
C LEU A 137 7.88 -11.81 -0.32
N ALA A 138 7.05 -12.27 0.61
CA ALA A 138 5.72 -11.69 0.84
C ALA A 138 5.73 -10.61 1.95
N ILE A 139 5.11 -9.47 1.69
CA ILE A 139 5.09 -8.31 2.59
C ILE A 139 3.65 -7.86 2.82
N THR A 140 3.23 -7.86 4.08
CA THR A 140 2.00 -7.20 4.52
C THR A 140 2.25 -6.28 5.72
N GLY A 141 1.20 -5.62 6.17
CA GLY A 141 1.20 -4.68 7.29
C GLY A 141 0.18 -3.57 7.06
N THR A 142 -0.07 -2.74 8.08
CA THR A 142 -0.92 -1.54 7.90
C THR A 142 -0.14 -0.50 7.09
N ASN A 143 1.08 -0.17 7.52
CA ASN A 143 1.92 0.85 6.92
C ASN A 143 3.31 0.31 6.51
N GLY A 144 4.04 1.05 5.66
CA GLY A 144 5.41 0.73 5.26
C GLY A 144 5.55 -0.32 4.13
N LYS A 145 4.46 -0.97 3.73
CA LYS A 145 4.43 -2.03 2.70
C LYS A 145 5.17 -1.66 1.40
N THR A 146 4.73 -0.60 0.72
CA THR A 146 5.31 -0.21 -0.58
C THR A 146 6.76 0.25 -0.47
N THR A 147 7.13 0.87 0.65
CA THR A 147 8.53 1.26 0.87
C THR A 147 9.37 -0.01 1.04
N THR A 148 8.89 -0.95 1.84
CA THR A 148 9.57 -2.24 2.08
C THR A 148 9.67 -3.09 0.82
N VAL A 149 8.61 -3.17 -0.02
CA VAL A 149 8.64 -3.96 -1.26
C VAL A 149 9.63 -3.37 -2.27
N GLY A 150 9.70 -2.04 -2.38
CA GLY A 150 10.69 -1.37 -3.24
C GLY A 150 12.12 -1.49 -2.72
N LEU A 151 12.33 -1.41 -1.39
CA LEU A 151 13.63 -1.70 -0.78
C LEU A 151 14.06 -3.16 -1.03
N THR A 152 13.13 -4.09 -0.89
CA THR A 152 13.35 -5.53 -1.15
C THR A 152 13.74 -5.75 -2.60
N GLU A 153 12.99 -5.18 -3.56
CA GLU A 153 13.32 -5.22 -4.98
C GLU A 153 14.73 -4.65 -5.25
N SER A 154 15.04 -3.47 -4.71
CA SER A 154 16.34 -2.82 -4.92
C SER A 154 17.52 -3.65 -4.39
N MET A 155 17.38 -4.25 -3.20
CA MET A 155 18.40 -5.15 -2.62
C MET A 155 18.57 -6.43 -3.44
N LEU A 156 17.48 -7.00 -3.96
CA LEU A 156 17.55 -8.19 -4.83
C LEU A 156 18.24 -7.85 -6.16
N GLN A 157 17.91 -6.72 -6.77
CA GLN A 157 18.55 -6.25 -8.01
C GLN A 157 20.03 -5.91 -7.79
N ALA A 158 20.39 -5.32 -6.65
CA ALA A 158 21.78 -5.07 -6.27
C ALA A 158 22.58 -6.38 -6.05
N ALA A 159 21.89 -7.48 -5.74
CA ALA A 159 22.48 -8.83 -5.70
C ALA A 159 22.64 -9.48 -7.08
N GLY A 160 22.27 -8.77 -8.16
CA GLY A 160 22.32 -9.26 -9.54
C GLY A 160 21.14 -10.16 -9.92
N LEU A 161 20.08 -10.21 -9.11
CA LEU A 161 18.88 -11.01 -9.39
C LEU A 161 17.92 -10.23 -10.29
N LYS A 162 17.25 -10.95 -11.19
CA LYS A 162 16.06 -10.45 -11.89
C LYS A 162 14.91 -10.44 -10.91
N ALA A 163 14.65 -9.29 -10.30
CA ALA A 163 13.61 -9.10 -9.32
C ALA A 163 12.68 -7.95 -9.69
N ILE A 164 11.41 -8.06 -9.32
CA ILE A 164 10.41 -7.01 -9.49
C ILE A 164 9.47 -6.92 -8.28
N ALA A 165 9.05 -5.72 -7.93
CA ALA A 165 7.96 -5.47 -6.97
C ALA A 165 6.58 -5.66 -7.64
N VAL A 166 5.74 -6.50 -7.05
CA VAL A 166 4.41 -6.85 -7.59
C VAL A 166 3.35 -6.91 -6.51
N GLY A 167 2.08 -7.00 -6.90
CA GLY A 167 0.96 -7.25 -5.99
C GLY A 167 0.03 -6.06 -5.87
N ASN A 168 -0.20 -5.60 -4.63
CA ASN A 168 -1.10 -4.48 -4.33
C ASN A 168 -0.56 -3.11 -4.83
N VAL A 169 0.69 -3.05 -5.27
CA VAL A 169 1.33 -1.85 -5.82
C VAL A 169 2.11 -2.18 -7.09
N GLY A 170 2.18 -1.22 -8.01
CA GLY A 170 2.91 -1.37 -9.26
C GLY A 170 2.24 -2.39 -10.18
N THR A 171 2.99 -3.41 -10.57
CA THR A 171 2.56 -4.41 -11.54
C THR A 171 1.72 -5.51 -10.87
N PRO A 172 0.53 -5.84 -11.41
CA PRO A 172 -0.23 -7.01 -10.97
C PRO A 172 0.61 -8.29 -11.10
N ILE A 173 0.48 -9.20 -10.14
CA ILE A 173 1.29 -10.44 -10.12
C ILE A 173 1.08 -11.26 -11.40
N LEU A 174 -0.16 -11.34 -11.88
CA LEU A 174 -0.51 -12.07 -13.09
C LEU A 174 0.13 -11.48 -14.34
N ASP A 175 0.26 -10.15 -14.42
CA ASP A 175 0.94 -9.49 -15.54
C ASP A 175 2.45 -9.80 -15.51
N ALA A 176 3.07 -9.77 -14.32
CA ALA A 176 4.48 -10.14 -14.16
C ALA A 176 4.76 -11.62 -14.49
N LEU A 177 3.81 -12.53 -14.26
CA LEU A 177 3.93 -13.94 -14.65
C LEU A 177 3.84 -14.15 -16.17
N ARG A 178 3.12 -13.26 -16.86
CA ARG A 178 2.97 -13.27 -18.33
C ARG A 178 4.14 -12.60 -19.04
N ASP A 179 4.85 -11.72 -18.35
CA ASP A 179 6.05 -11.07 -18.87
C ASP A 179 7.07 -12.13 -19.36
N PRO A 180 7.69 -11.93 -20.53
CA PRO A 180 8.72 -12.83 -21.06
C PRO A 180 10.00 -12.89 -20.20
N VAL A 181 10.19 -11.97 -19.26
CA VAL A 181 11.33 -12.01 -18.32
C VAL A 181 11.21 -13.20 -17.39
N ASP A 182 12.23 -14.05 -17.40
CA ASP A 182 12.39 -15.12 -16.41
C ASP A 182 12.95 -14.52 -15.11
N TYR A 183 12.04 -14.03 -14.26
CA TYR A 183 12.38 -13.50 -12.95
C TYR A 183 12.89 -14.59 -12.00
N ASP A 184 13.87 -14.23 -11.18
CA ASP A 184 14.40 -15.08 -10.14
C ASP A 184 13.50 -15.06 -8.90
N VAL A 185 12.93 -13.88 -8.60
CA VAL A 185 12.23 -13.62 -7.34
C VAL A 185 11.25 -12.44 -7.50
N PHE A 186 10.13 -12.52 -6.82
CA PHE A 186 9.16 -11.44 -6.67
C PHE A 186 9.17 -10.90 -5.24
N ALA A 187 9.27 -9.58 -5.10
CA ALA A 187 8.91 -8.90 -3.88
C ALA A 187 7.40 -8.60 -3.94
N VAL A 188 6.61 -9.26 -3.09
CA VAL A 188 5.14 -9.28 -3.24
C VAL A 188 4.48 -8.47 -2.13
N GLU A 189 3.91 -7.32 -2.48
CA GLU A 189 3.07 -6.54 -1.57
C GLU A 189 1.65 -7.15 -1.51
N LEU A 190 1.22 -7.56 -0.32
CA LEU A 190 -0.09 -8.15 -0.07
C LEU A 190 -0.94 -7.31 0.89
N SER A 191 -2.15 -6.96 0.46
CA SER A 191 -3.18 -6.37 1.32
C SER A 191 -3.88 -7.43 2.19
N SER A 192 -4.56 -7.02 3.26
CA SER A 192 -5.40 -7.95 4.05
C SER A 192 -6.56 -8.52 3.22
N PHE A 193 -7.09 -7.75 2.28
CA PHE A 193 -8.14 -8.22 1.36
C PHE A 193 -7.66 -9.34 0.43
N GLN A 194 -6.43 -9.23 -0.08
CA GLN A 194 -5.83 -10.28 -0.91
C GLN A 194 -5.53 -11.54 -0.10
N LEU A 195 -5.02 -11.39 1.11
CA LEU A 195 -4.74 -12.50 2.01
C LEU A 195 -6.02 -13.22 2.45
N HIS A 196 -7.14 -12.50 2.61
CA HIS A 196 -8.44 -13.10 2.91
C HIS A 196 -8.80 -14.24 1.94
N TRP A 197 -8.60 -13.99 0.64
CA TRP A 197 -8.94 -14.90 -0.46
C TRP A 197 -7.78 -15.79 -0.91
N SER A 198 -6.71 -15.89 -0.11
CA SER A 198 -5.52 -16.71 -0.39
C SER A 198 -5.40 -17.84 0.62
N HIS A 199 -5.05 -19.05 0.17
CA HIS A 199 -4.98 -20.22 1.05
C HIS A 199 -3.93 -21.26 0.68
N SER A 200 -3.25 -21.13 -0.48
CA SER A 200 -2.17 -22.08 -0.86
C SER A 200 -0.81 -21.42 -1.06
N VAL A 201 -0.73 -20.09 -0.94
CA VAL A 201 0.51 -19.32 -1.04
C VAL A 201 1.54 -19.85 -0.03
N SER A 202 2.78 -20.06 -0.48
CA SER A 202 3.87 -20.61 0.33
C SER A 202 5.16 -19.86 0.02
N PRO A 203 5.34 -18.62 0.53
CA PRO A 203 6.47 -17.77 0.18
C PRO A 203 7.77 -18.30 0.80
N VAL A 204 8.92 -17.94 0.20
CA VAL A 204 10.23 -18.30 0.77
C VAL A 204 10.43 -17.62 2.12
N ALA A 205 10.10 -16.34 2.22
CA ALA A 205 10.04 -15.61 3.48
C ALA A 205 8.87 -14.63 3.44
N SER A 206 8.36 -14.28 4.61
CA SER A 206 7.19 -13.40 4.75
C SER A 206 7.34 -12.44 5.92
N VAL A 207 6.68 -11.29 5.86
CA VAL A 207 6.65 -10.30 6.94
C VAL A 207 5.29 -9.63 7.09
N CYS A 208 4.86 -9.44 8.33
CA CYS A 208 3.86 -8.47 8.73
C CYS A 208 4.57 -7.31 9.45
N LEU A 209 4.63 -6.14 8.82
CA LEU A 209 5.48 -5.03 9.28
C LEU A 209 4.99 -4.38 10.58
N ASN A 210 3.67 -4.24 10.68
CA ASN A 210 2.96 -3.60 11.78
C ASN A 210 1.46 -3.81 11.58
N VAL A 211 0.71 -3.65 12.66
CA VAL A 211 -0.75 -3.66 12.66
C VAL A 211 -1.32 -2.48 13.44
N ALA A 212 -2.32 -1.82 12.88
CA ALA A 212 -3.11 -0.79 13.53
C ALA A 212 -4.54 -0.87 13.00
N GLU A 213 -5.50 -0.35 13.76
CA GLU A 213 -6.91 -0.38 13.40
C GLU A 213 -7.14 0.33 12.05
N ASP A 214 -7.58 -0.44 11.07
CA ASP A 214 -7.82 -0.01 9.69
C ASP A 214 -8.80 -0.98 9.04
N HIS A 215 -9.58 -0.51 8.07
CA HIS A 215 -10.51 -1.32 7.27
C HIS A 215 -11.51 -2.20 8.06
N VAL A 216 -11.91 -1.78 9.27
CA VAL A 216 -12.90 -2.50 10.09
C VAL A 216 -14.26 -2.62 9.38
N ASP A 217 -14.59 -1.67 8.52
CA ASP A 217 -15.78 -1.68 7.65
C ASP A 217 -15.81 -2.84 6.65
N TRP A 218 -14.64 -3.36 6.26
CA TRP A 218 -14.52 -4.52 5.37
C TRP A 218 -14.41 -5.83 6.14
N HIS A 219 -13.61 -5.83 7.21
CA HIS A 219 -13.27 -7.03 8.00
C HIS A 219 -14.31 -7.37 9.09
N GLY A 220 -15.18 -6.42 9.42
CA GLY A 220 -16.17 -6.53 10.49
C GLY A 220 -15.61 -6.36 11.91
N SER A 221 -14.32 -6.68 12.13
CA SER A 221 -13.64 -6.46 13.40
C SER A 221 -12.12 -6.30 13.20
N TYR A 222 -11.44 -5.72 14.18
CA TYR A 222 -9.98 -5.66 14.20
C TYR A 222 -9.34 -7.05 14.30
N ASP A 223 -9.93 -7.98 15.06
CA ASP A 223 -9.43 -9.36 15.18
C ASP A 223 -9.48 -10.10 13.83
N SER A 224 -10.57 -9.92 13.06
CA SER A 224 -10.68 -10.45 11.70
C SER A 224 -9.59 -9.87 10.78
N TYR A 225 -9.32 -8.57 10.87
CA TYR A 225 -8.27 -7.90 10.12
C TYR A 225 -6.87 -8.44 10.44
N LEU A 226 -6.59 -8.68 11.73
CA LEU A 226 -5.35 -9.30 12.19
C LEU A 226 -5.23 -10.74 11.67
N ALA A 227 -6.29 -11.54 11.79
CA ALA A 227 -6.32 -12.93 11.32
C ALA A 227 -6.05 -13.01 9.81
N ASP A 228 -6.64 -12.13 9.00
CA ASP A 228 -6.38 -12.10 7.57
C ASP A 228 -4.94 -11.67 7.24
N LYS A 229 -4.32 -10.76 8.01
CA LYS A 229 -2.89 -10.45 7.83
C LYS A 229 -1.98 -11.59 8.24
N ALA A 230 -2.32 -12.31 9.31
CA ALA A 230 -1.52 -13.43 9.81
C ALA A 230 -1.35 -14.54 8.76
N LYS A 231 -2.31 -14.70 7.85
CA LYS A 231 -2.23 -15.62 6.70
C LYS A 231 -0.97 -15.44 5.84
N VAL A 232 -0.30 -14.28 5.88
CA VAL A 232 0.98 -14.07 5.19
C VAL A 232 2.06 -15.07 5.63
N TYR A 233 1.97 -15.57 6.87
CA TYR A 233 2.94 -16.51 7.44
C TYR A 233 2.62 -17.97 7.13
N GLU A 234 1.37 -18.30 6.78
CA GLU A 234 0.99 -19.67 6.44
C GLU A 234 1.89 -20.24 5.34
N ARG A 235 2.38 -21.46 5.55
CA ARG A 235 3.25 -22.20 4.62
C ARG A 235 4.52 -21.45 4.22
N THR A 236 4.97 -20.47 5.01
CA THR A 236 6.25 -19.82 4.78
C THR A 236 7.38 -20.84 4.93
N GLN A 237 8.35 -20.81 4.01
CA GLN A 237 9.33 -21.88 3.86
C GLN A 237 10.58 -21.71 4.73
N LYS A 238 11.23 -20.53 4.70
CA LYS A 238 12.53 -20.32 5.36
C LYS A 238 12.45 -19.41 6.58
N ALA A 239 11.73 -18.30 6.49
CA ALA A 239 11.67 -17.34 7.61
C ALA A 239 10.35 -16.56 7.67
N CYS A 240 9.72 -16.60 8.84
CA CYS A 240 8.66 -15.68 9.23
C CYS A 240 9.28 -14.51 9.97
N ILE A 241 9.20 -13.33 9.36
CA ILE A 241 9.80 -12.10 9.88
C ILE A 241 8.75 -11.27 10.59
N TYR A 242 9.03 -10.78 11.79
CA TYR A 242 8.08 -9.99 12.59
C TYR A 242 8.74 -8.79 13.27
N ASN A 243 7.91 -7.83 13.69
CA ASN A 243 8.36 -6.64 14.39
C ASN A 243 8.43 -6.90 15.90
N ALA A 244 9.63 -7.00 16.46
CA ALA A 244 9.80 -7.25 17.90
C ALA A 244 9.28 -6.12 18.79
N GLU A 245 8.96 -4.96 18.21
CA GLU A 245 8.39 -3.82 18.92
C GLU A 245 6.85 -3.85 18.95
N GLN A 246 6.25 -4.89 18.36
CA GLN A 246 4.80 -5.07 18.34
C GLN A 246 4.41 -6.53 18.57
N ILE A 247 3.91 -6.81 19.78
CA ILE A 247 3.58 -8.15 20.28
C ILE A 247 2.56 -8.88 19.39
N GLU A 248 1.65 -8.14 18.73
CA GLU A 248 0.67 -8.73 17.82
C GLU A 248 1.35 -9.42 16.64
N THR A 249 2.44 -8.86 16.10
CA THR A 249 3.15 -9.48 14.98
C THR A 249 3.96 -10.71 15.41
N GLU A 250 4.43 -10.75 16.65
CA GLU A 250 5.08 -11.92 17.23
C GLU A 250 4.07 -13.07 17.40
N ARG A 251 2.90 -12.79 17.99
CA ARG A 251 1.81 -13.77 18.15
C ARG A 251 1.37 -14.36 16.81
N MET A 252 1.28 -13.53 15.77
CA MET A 252 0.97 -14.04 14.41
C MET A 252 1.96 -15.10 13.93
N VAL A 253 3.25 -15.00 14.30
CA VAL A 253 4.26 -16.00 13.95
C VAL A 253 4.18 -17.23 14.85
N GLU A 254 3.90 -17.05 16.15
CA GLU A 254 3.68 -18.16 17.09
C GLU A 254 2.52 -19.07 16.66
N ASP A 255 1.45 -18.47 16.13
CA ASP A 255 0.23 -19.19 15.70
C ASP A 255 0.30 -19.72 14.25
N ALA A 256 1.37 -19.42 13.50
CA ALA A 256 1.44 -19.73 12.07
C ALA A 256 1.77 -21.20 11.76
N ASP A 257 0.94 -21.82 10.91
CA ASP A 257 1.25 -23.11 10.29
C ASP A 257 2.27 -22.96 9.17
N VAL A 258 3.56 -23.07 9.49
CA VAL A 258 4.70 -22.92 8.56
C VAL A 258 5.19 -24.25 8.00
N VAL A 259 6.06 -24.21 6.99
CA VAL A 259 6.80 -25.39 6.54
C VAL A 259 7.87 -25.75 7.58
N GLU A 260 8.07 -27.05 7.82
CA GLU A 260 9.09 -27.53 8.75
C GLU A 260 10.47 -26.96 8.43
N GLY A 261 11.15 -26.44 9.46
CA GLY A 261 12.45 -25.77 9.33
C GLY A 261 12.37 -24.25 9.11
N CYS A 262 11.18 -23.69 8.92
CA CYS A 262 10.98 -22.24 8.89
C CYS A 262 11.38 -21.62 10.25
N ARG A 263 12.07 -20.47 10.20
CA ARG A 263 12.59 -19.78 11.39
C ARG A 263 11.77 -18.54 11.71
N ALA A 264 11.49 -18.31 12.99
CA ALA A 264 11.07 -17.00 13.47
C ALA A 264 12.28 -16.06 13.52
N VAL A 265 12.18 -14.91 12.86
CA VAL A 265 13.23 -13.88 12.81
C VAL A 265 12.61 -12.53 13.09
N ALA A 266 13.15 -11.77 14.04
CA ALA A 266 12.58 -10.46 14.35
C ALA A 266 13.39 -9.32 13.72
N PHE A 267 12.76 -8.16 13.57
CA PHE A 267 13.47 -6.89 13.40
C PHE A 267 13.09 -5.91 14.51
N THR A 268 14.02 -5.03 14.87
CA THR A 268 13.80 -3.94 15.82
C THR A 268 14.67 -2.74 15.47
N THR A 269 14.20 -1.53 15.75
CA THR A 269 14.98 -0.29 15.65
C THR A 269 15.95 -0.10 16.83
N LEU A 270 16.01 -1.06 17.75
CA LEU A 270 16.93 -1.11 18.89
C LEU A 270 18.06 -2.13 18.66
N THR A 271 18.90 -2.33 19.67
CA THR A 271 19.94 -3.36 19.64
C THR A 271 19.33 -4.76 19.54
N PRO A 272 19.65 -5.55 18.49
CA PRO A 272 19.02 -6.83 18.25
C PRO A 272 19.53 -7.95 19.17
N ALA A 273 18.64 -8.86 19.54
CA ALA A 273 19.00 -10.14 20.15
C ALA A 273 19.44 -11.19 19.11
N ILE A 274 19.68 -12.43 19.53
CA ILE A 274 19.91 -13.55 18.60
C ILE A 274 18.66 -13.77 17.75
N SER A 275 18.85 -14.10 16.46
CA SER A 275 17.75 -14.26 15.50
C SER A 275 16.99 -12.97 15.22
N MET A 276 17.66 -11.82 15.34
CA MET A 276 17.09 -10.52 15.00
C MET A 276 18.00 -9.69 14.10
N LEU A 277 17.38 -8.77 13.36
CA LEU A 277 18.05 -7.63 12.75
C LEU A 277 17.73 -6.39 13.57
N GLY A 278 18.67 -5.45 13.66
CA GLY A 278 18.43 -4.19 14.36
C GLY A 278 19.52 -3.14 14.24
N VAL A 279 19.56 -2.21 15.19
CA VAL A 279 20.47 -1.06 15.17
C VAL A 279 21.47 -1.10 16.32
N VAL A 280 22.76 -0.96 15.99
CA VAL A 280 23.85 -0.81 16.97
C VAL A 280 24.69 0.39 16.57
N GLU A 281 24.75 1.41 17.44
CA GLU A 281 25.59 2.59 17.22
C GLU A 281 25.42 3.26 15.84
N GLY A 282 24.18 3.31 15.33
CA GLY A 282 23.88 3.90 14.02
C GLY A 282 24.14 2.97 12.82
N LEU A 283 24.45 1.70 13.05
CA LEU A 283 24.59 0.66 12.03
C LEU A 283 23.39 -0.28 12.05
N LEU A 284 22.85 -0.60 10.87
CA LEU A 284 21.93 -1.70 10.65
C LEU A 284 22.74 -3.01 10.68
N VAL A 285 22.34 -3.98 11.51
CA VAL A 285 23.09 -5.24 11.70
C VAL A 285 22.20 -6.48 11.65
N ASP A 286 22.79 -7.59 11.20
CA ASP A 286 22.18 -8.92 11.09
C ASP A 286 22.77 -9.89 12.13
N ARG A 287 21.95 -10.31 13.08
CA ARG A 287 22.23 -11.39 14.05
C ARG A 287 21.34 -12.62 13.82
N ALA A 288 20.75 -12.75 12.64
CA ALA A 288 19.83 -13.84 12.30
C ALA A 288 20.43 -14.81 11.28
N PHE A 289 21.12 -14.33 10.25
CA PHE A 289 21.52 -15.15 9.10
C PHE A 289 23.03 -15.34 8.98
N ILE A 290 23.76 -15.22 10.10
CA ILE A 290 25.19 -15.57 10.19
C ILE A 290 25.41 -16.83 11.05
N PRO A 291 26.46 -17.63 10.79
CA PRO A 291 26.78 -18.82 11.59
C PRO A 291 27.08 -18.47 13.05
N GLU A 292 27.86 -17.42 13.30
CA GLU A 292 28.34 -16.98 14.62
C GLU A 292 27.35 -16.04 15.34
N ARG A 293 26.04 -16.13 15.04
CA ARG A 293 24.98 -15.23 15.54
C ARG A 293 24.86 -15.10 17.06
N LYS A 294 25.46 -16.01 17.81
CA LYS A 294 25.54 -15.94 19.27
C LYS A 294 26.44 -14.78 19.72
N ASP A 295 27.59 -14.62 19.06
CA ASP A 295 28.68 -13.76 19.54
C ASP A 295 29.03 -12.64 18.54
N SER A 296 28.40 -12.61 17.37
CA SER A 296 28.68 -11.65 16.30
C SER A 296 27.42 -11.06 15.68
N ALA A 297 27.59 -9.97 14.94
CA ALA A 297 26.58 -9.36 14.09
C ALA A 297 27.24 -8.96 12.76
N ALA A 298 26.59 -9.22 11.63
CA ALA A 298 27.06 -8.73 10.34
C ALA A 298 26.56 -7.30 10.12
N GLU A 299 27.46 -6.39 9.75
CA GLU A 299 27.08 -5.04 9.37
C GLU A 299 26.39 -5.07 7.99
N LEU A 300 25.18 -4.51 7.92
CA LEU A 300 24.41 -4.40 6.69
C LEU A 300 24.62 -3.04 6.04
N ALA A 301 24.44 -1.95 6.80
CA ALA A 301 24.54 -0.58 6.30
C ALA A 301 24.65 0.42 7.45
N SER A 302 25.05 1.65 7.15
CA SER A 302 24.93 2.79 8.06
C SER A 302 23.53 3.40 7.97
N MET A 303 23.03 3.98 9.06
CA MET A 303 21.84 4.82 9.04
C MET A 303 21.93 5.96 8.00
N ALA A 304 23.14 6.46 7.73
CA ALA A 304 23.36 7.48 6.71
C ALA A 304 23.13 6.98 5.27
N ASP A 305 23.20 5.65 5.05
CA ASP A 305 22.89 5.04 3.74
C ASP A 305 21.39 5.11 3.41
N LEU A 306 20.52 5.41 4.39
CA LEU A 306 19.07 5.57 4.19
C LEU A 306 18.67 6.98 3.72
N GLY A 307 19.63 7.90 3.60
CA GLY A 307 19.41 9.28 3.21
C GLY A 307 19.69 10.29 4.34
N PRO A 308 19.46 11.59 4.07
CA PRO A 308 19.81 12.68 5.00
C PRO A 308 19.00 12.65 6.30
N VAL A 309 17.81 12.03 6.27
CA VAL A 309 16.97 11.77 7.43
C VAL A 309 16.60 10.30 7.38
N ALA A 310 16.79 9.59 8.49
CA ALA A 310 16.42 8.18 8.63
C ALA A 310 15.40 8.02 9.76
N PRO A 311 14.11 8.32 9.49
CA PRO A 311 13.06 8.18 10.50
C PRO A 311 12.94 6.74 10.99
N ARG A 312 12.52 6.54 12.24
CA ARG A 312 12.38 5.21 12.86
C ARG A 312 11.60 4.21 12.00
N HIS A 313 10.52 4.64 11.35
CA HIS A 313 9.73 3.76 10.49
C HIS A 313 10.47 3.38 9.18
N MET A 314 11.33 4.25 8.65
CA MET A 314 12.17 3.94 7.48
C MET A 314 13.24 2.92 7.86
N VAL A 315 13.84 3.07 9.03
CA VAL A 315 14.78 2.08 9.62
C VAL A 315 14.09 0.73 9.77
N ALA A 316 12.88 0.70 10.33
CA ALA A 316 12.09 -0.52 10.48
C ALA A 316 11.80 -1.19 9.11
N ASN A 317 11.38 -0.41 8.11
CA ASN A 317 11.14 -0.91 6.75
C ASN A 317 12.43 -1.46 6.12
N ALA A 318 13.57 -0.77 6.29
CA ALA A 318 14.87 -1.21 5.80
C ALA A 318 15.34 -2.52 6.45
N LEU A 319 15.15 -2.67 7.77
CA LEU A 319 15.47 -3.90 8.50
C LEU A 319 14.55 -5.05 8.08
N ALA A 320 13.26 -4.80 7.88
CA ALA A 320 12.32 -5.81 7.41
C ALA A 320 12.67 -6.29 5.99
N ALA A 321 12.96 -5.36 5.07
CA ALA A 321 13.42 -5.67 3.72
C ALA A 321 14.75 -6.44 3.74
N ALA A 322 15.71 -6.00 4.56
CA ALA A 322 16.97 -6.70 4.76
C ALA A 322 16.75 -8.13 5.28
N ALA A 323 15.86 -8.33 6.27
CA ALA A 323 15.57 -9.65 6.81
C ALA A 323 15.00 -10.60 5.74
N LEU A 324 14.11 -10.10 4.86
CA LEU A 324 13.55 -10.88 3.76
C LEU A 324 14.63 -11.34 2.78
N VAL A 325 15.49 -10.42 2.31
CA VAL A 325 16.53 -10.76 1.33
C VAL A 325 17.65 -11.58 1.95
N ARG A 326 17.97 -11.39 3.24
CA ARG A 326 18.90 -12.24 3.99
C ARG A 326 18.36 -13.67 4.14
N ALA A 327 17.05 -13.83 4.38
CA ALA A 327 16.40 -15.14 4.38
C ALA A 327 16.43 -15.83 3.00
N TYR A 328 16.39 -15.04 1.92
CA TYR A 328 16.55 -15.53 0.56
C TYR A 328 17.99 -15.98 0.26
N GLY A 329 18.98 -15.28 0.83
CA GLY A 329 20.42 -15.58 0.69
C GLY A 329 21.25 -14.43 0.12
N VAL A 330 20.73 -13.20 0.07
CA VAL A 330 21.44 -12.02 -0.43
C VAL A 330 22.52 -11.58 0.55
N GLU A 331 23.77 -11.45 0.12
CA GLU A 331 24.90 -11.05 0.98
C GLU A 331 24.80 -9.61 1.53
N PRO A 332 25.36 -9.30 2.71
CA PRO A 332 25.30 -7.96 3.33
C PRO A 332 25.74 -6.81 2.42
N GLY A 333 26.75 -7.03 1.57
CA GLY A 333 27.23 -6.02 0.62
C GLY A 333 26.15 -5.60 -0.39
N ALA A 334 25.36 -6.54 -0.88
CA ALA A 334 24.25 -6.25 -1.79
C ALA A 334 23.08 -5.59 -1.06
N VAL A 335 22.85 -5.92 0.23
CA VAL A 335 21.88 -5.20 1.07
C VAL A 335 22.27 -3.72 1.17
N ARG A 336 23.54 -3.41 1.48
CA ARG A 336 24.03 -2.02 1.51
C ARG A 336 23.79 -1.30 0.19
N GLN A 337 24.22 -1.91 -0.91
CA GLN A 337 24.13 -1.31 -2.23
C GLN A 337 22.67 -1.07 -2.63
N GLY A 338 21.77 -2.00 -2.30
CA GLY A 338 20.33 -1.82 -2.52
C GLY A 338 19.74 -0.66 -1.72
N LEU A 339 20.14 -0.50 -0.46
CA LEU A 339 19.72 0.65 0.34
C LEU A 339 20.17 1.98 -0.27
N GLN A 340 21.42 2.06 -0.73
CA GLN A 340 21.97 3.26 -1.37
C GLN A 340 21.34 3.54 -2.74
N ASN A 341 20.96 2.50 -3.48
CA ASN A 341 20.31 2.62 -4.79
C ASN A 341 18.82 2.92 -4.70
N TYR A 342 18.20 2.69 -3.54
CA TYR A 342 16.78 2.89 -3.37
C TYR A 342 16.42 4.37 -3.42
N LEU A 343 15.61 4.72 -4.41
CA LEU A 343 14.99 6.02 -4.49
C LEU A 343 13.57 5.90 -3.92
N PRO A 344 13.25 6.61 -2.82
CA PRO A 344 11.87 6.66 -2.32
C PRO A 344 10.92 7.10 -3.43
N GLY A 345 9.80 6.40 -3.56
CA GLY A 345 8.78 6.79 -4.53
C GLY A 345 8.21 8.17 -4.22
N ASP A 346 7.72 8.86 -5.25
CA ASP A 346 7.15 10.21 -5.13
C ASP A 346 6.09 10.29 -4.01
N HIS A 347 6.06 11.45 -3.35
CA HIS A 347 5.11 11.80 -2.30
C HIS A 347 5.21 10.97 -1.00
N ARG A 348 6.37 10.38 -0.70
CA ARG A 348 6.67 9.66 0.56
C ARG A 348 7.86 10.29 1.29
N ILE A 349 7.59 11.14 2.28
CA ILE A 349 8.60 11.96 2.99
C ILE A 349 9.63 12.53 1.99
N GLN A 350 9.13 13.02 0.86
CA GLN A 350 9.94 13.46 -0.27
C GLN A 350 10.43 14.88 0.02
N PRO A 351 11.76 15.11 0.12
CA PRO A 351 12.29 16.46 0.19
C PRO A 351 12.00 17.20 -1.12
N VAL A 352 11.27 18.30 -1.04
CA VAL A 352 10.92 19.13 -2.21
C VAL A 352 11.94 20.25 -2.38
N ALA A 353 12.21 20.97 -1.30
CA ALA A 353 13.15 22.09 -1.29
C ALA A 353 13.73 22.33 0.10
N ARG A 354 14.88 22.98 0.15
CA ARG A 354 15.38 23.66 1.35
C ARG A 354 15.56 25.13 0.99
N HIS A 355 14.76 26.00 1.60
CA HIS A 355 14.71 27.43 1.28
C HIS A 355 14.65 28.25 2.56
N GLU A 356 15.47 29.29 2.66
CA GLU A 356 15.62 30.12 3.88
C GLU A 356 15.83 29.33 5.19
N GLY A 357 16.49 28.17 5.09
CA GLY A 357 16.72 27.27 6.23
C GLY A 357 15.53 26.41 6.63
N VAL A 358 14.39 26.52 5.93
CA VAL A 358 13.19 25.69 6.10
C VAL A 358 13.27 24.47 5.17
N LEU A 359 12.96 23.29 5.70
CA LEU A 359 12.85 22.05 4.93
C LEU A 359 11.40 21.81 4.51
N TRP A 360 11.14 21.61 3.21
CA TRP A 360 9.81 21.35 2.67
C TRP A 360 9.69 19.87 2.30
N ILE A 361 8.75 19.17 2.95
CA ILE A 361 8.57 17.73 2.80
C ILE A 361 7.17 17.41 2.27
N ASN A 362 7.12 16.66 1.17
CA ASN A 362 5.92 16.10 0.59
C ASN A 362 5.71 14.66 1.06
N ASP A 363 4.71 14.45 1.91
CA ASP A 363 4.25 13.12 2.31
C ASP A 363 2.73 12.96 2.08
N SER A 364 2.25 13.42 0.92
CA SER A 364 0.82 13.38 0.56
C SER A 364 0.21 11.96 0.63
N LYS A 365 1.04 10.91 0.62
CA LYS A 365 0.61 9.52 0.78
C LYS A 365 0.22 9.14 2.22
N ALA A 366 0.50 9.98 3.22
CA ALA A 366 0.01 9.81 4.59
C ALA A 366 -1.50 10.11 4.69
N THR A 367 -2.33 9.21 4.16
CA THR A 367 -3.79 9.36 4.01
C THR A 367 -4.61 8.88 5.22
N ASN A 368 -3.95 8.50 6.32
CA ASN A 368 -4.57 8.09 7.58
C ASN A 368 -3.77 8.60 8.79
N PRO A 369 -4.35 8.65 10.01
CA PRO A 369 -3.69 9.19 11.19
C PRO A 369 -2.38 8.49 11.54
N HIS A 370 -2.31 7.17 11.40
CA HIS A 370 -1.09 6.42 11.73
C HIS A 370 0.06 6.76 10.80
N ALA A 371 -0.20 6.90 9.50
CA ALA A 371 0.82 7.29 8.51
C ALA A 371 1.31 8.72 8.76
N ALA A 372 0.40 9.65 9.08
CA ALA A 372 0.77 11.02 9.43
C ALA A 372 1.61 11.08 10.72
N ALA A 373 1.27 10.29 11.74
CA ALA A 373 2.06 10.18 12.97
C ALA A 373 3.49 9.69 12.68
N ALA A 374 3.63 8.68 11.82
CA ALA A 374 4.94 8.15 11.44
C ALA A 374 5.81 9.22 10.76
N SER A 375 5.21 10.05 9.91
CA SER A 375 5.88 11.15 9.22
C SER A 375 6.23 12.32 10.14
N LEU A 376 5.28 12.75 10.98
CA LEU A 376 5.51 13.79 12.00
C LEU A 376 6.64 13.41 12.97
N SER A 377 6.75 12.14 13.36
CA SER A 377 7.80 11.67 14.26
C SER A 377 9.23 11.86 13.74
N ALA A 378 9.40 12.10 12.43
CA ALA A 378 10.69 12.32 11.79
C ALA A 378 11.29 13.71 12.02
N PHE A 379 10.51 14.68 12.51
CA PHE A 379 10.87 16.10 12.54
C PHE A 379 10.54 16.74 13.88
N GLU A 380 11.40 17.64 14.38
CA GLU A 380 11.27 18.21 15.73
C GLU A 380 10.38 19.46 15.80
N ASN A 381 10.46 20.36 14.81
CA ASN A 381 9.66 21.59 14.74
C ASN A 381 8.90 21.62 13.40
N VAL A 382 7.59 21.46 13.46
CA VAL A 382 6.76 21.20 12.28
C VAL A 382 5.66 22.23 12.10
N VAL A 383 5.62 22.85 10.92
CA VAL A 383 4.41 23.50 10.39
C VAL A 383 3.68 22.46 9.55
N TRP A 384 2.56 21.95 10.08
CA TRP A 384 1.89 20.77 9.55
C TRP A 384 0.74 21.16 8.63
N ILE A 385 0.74 20.71 7.38
CA ILE A 385 -0.39 20.85 6.46
C ILE A 385 -1.21 19.56 6.50
N ALA A 386 -2.47 19.65 6.96
CA ALA A 386 -3.30 18.49 7.22
C ALA A 386 -4.79 18.66 6.93
N GLY A 387 -5.48 17.54 6.69
CA GLY A 387 -6.90 17.49 6.41
C GLY A 387 -7.23 16.92 5.02
N GLY A 388 -8.53 16.87 4.73
CA GLY A 388 -9.11 16.14 3.61
C GLY A 388 -10.35 15.37 4.06
N LEU A 389 -10.75 14.36 3.28
CA LEU A 389 -11.93 13.55 3.60
C LEU A 389 -11.70 12.64 4.82
N SER A 390 -12.28 13.03 5.96
CA SER A 390 -12.33 12.22 7.19
C SER A 390 -13.21 10.99 6.95
N LYS A 391 -12.60 9.79 6.97
CA LYS A 391 -13.34 8.51 6.84
C LYS A 391 -13.81 7.99 8.20
N GLY A 392 -14.25 8.88 9.09
CA GLY A 392 -14.65 8.53 10.46
C GLY A 392 -13.48 8.12 11.36
N VAL A 393 -12.26 8.55 11.04
CA VAL A 393 -11.05 8.21 11.81
C VAL A 393 -10.90 9.14 13.02
N ASN A 394 -10.44 8.60 14.15
CA ASN A 394 -10.15 9.40 15.34
C ASN A 394 -8.71 9.97 15.28
N TYR A 395 -8.57 11.29 15.47
CA TYR A 395 -7.28 11.99 15.44
C TYR A 395 -6.67 12.24 16.83
N ASP A 396 -7.33 11.86 17.93
CA ASP A 396 -6.93 12.22 19.30
C ASP A 396 -5.51 11.75 19.64
N ALA A 397 -5.19 10.48 19.36
CA ALA A 397 -3.85 9.94 19.61
C ALA A 397 -2.79 10.61 18.73
N LEU A 398 -3.09 10.80 17.43
CA LEU A 398 -2.19 11.49 16.49
C LEU A 398 -1.79 12.87 17.01
N VAL A 399 -2.78 13.69 17.39
CA VAL A 399 -2.53 15.05 17.86
C VAL A 399 -1.83 15.04 19.20
N ARG A 400 -2.34 14.29 20.19
CA ARG A 400 -1.77 14.24 21.54
C ARG A 400 -0.29 13.86 21.52
N ASP A 401 0.06 12.85 20.74
CA ASP A 401 1.40 12.28 20.76
C ASP A 401 2.40 13.13 19.94
N ASN A 402 1.90 14.03 19.08
CA ASN A 402 2.71 14.95 18.27
C ASN A 402 2.57 16.43 18.64
N ALA A 403 1.73 16.80 19.60
CA ALA A 403 1.56 18.20 20.03
C ALA A 403 2.90 18.91 20.35
N PRO A 404 3.88 18.28 21.03
CA PRO A 404 5.14 18.94 21.40
C PRO A 404 6.01 19.39 20.21
N ARG A 405 5.81 18.82 19.02
CA ARG A 405 6.58 19.15 17.81
C ARG A 405 5.84 20.08 16.85
N LEU A 406 4.57 20.37 17.10
CA LEU A 406 3.76 21.21 16.21
C LEU A 406 3.97 22.68 16.55
N LYS A 407 4.52 23.43 15.59
CA LYS A 407 4.63 24.89 15.66
C LYS A 407 3.33 25.57 15.22
N ALA A 408 2.69 25.02 14.19
CA ALA A 408 1.39 25.44 13.71
C ALA A 408 0.77 24.34 12.84
N VAL A 409 -0.54 24.41 12.62
CA VAL A 409 -1.27 23.53 11.69
C VAL A 409 -2.02 24.38 10.67
N VAL A 410 -1.87 24.04 9.39
CA VAL A 410 -2.62 24.60 8.27
C VAL A 410 -3.61 23.55 7.80
N LEU A 411 -4.90 23.82 8.00
CA LEU A 411 -5.97 22.90 7.64
C LEU A 411 -6.37 23.05 6.17
N ILE A 412 -6.46 21.91 5.49
CA ILE A 412 -7.05 21.74 4.16
C ILE A 412 -8.24 20.76 4.25
N GLY A 413 -8.99 20.61 3.18
CA GLY A 413 -10.16 19.72 3.11
C GLY A 413 -11.50 20.45 3.16
N ALA A 414 -12.53 19.80 2.62
CA ALA A 414 -13.91 20.30 2.65
C ALA A 414 -14.51 20.28 4.06
N ASP A 415 -14.12 19.31 4.87
CA ASP A 415 -14.49 19.21 6.29
C ASP A 415 -13.26 18.86 7.13
N SER A 416 -12.86 19.77 8.00
CA SER A 416 -11.72 19.62 8.93
C SER A 416 -12.17 19.62 10.40
N SER A 417 -13.48 19.50 10.66
CA SER A 417 -14.06 19.67 12.00
C SER A 417 -13.54 18.64 13.01
N ASP A 418 -13.43 17.37 12.65
CA ASP A 418 -12.91 16.31 13.52
C ASP A 418 -11.46 16.56 13.94
N LEU A 419 -10.60 16.91 12.97
CA LEU A 419 -9.18 17.18 13.23
C LEU A 419 -9.01 18.47 14.05
N LEU A 420 -9.79 19.51 13.74
CA LEU A 420 -9.82 20.75 14.52
C LEU A 420 -10.26 20.50 15.96
N ALA A 421 -11.29 19.67 16.19
CA ALA A 421 -11.77 19.33 17.52
C ALA A 421 -10.70 18.57 18.33
N SER A 422 -9.95 17.67 17.68
CA SER A 422 -8.81 16.98 18.30
C SER A 422 -7.67 17.95 18.64
N LEU A 423 -7.32 18.85 17.71
CA LEU A 423 -6.32 19.92 17.94
C LEU A 423 -6.68 20.81 19.12
N GLN A 424 -7.93 21.27 19.20
CA GLN A 424 -8.40 22.09 20.32
C GLN A 424 -8.35 21.35 21.67
N ARG A 425 -8.57 20.03 21.66
CA ARG A 425 -8.57 19.20 22.87
C ARG A 425 -7.16 18.87 23.37
N HIS A 426 -6.25 18.58 22.45
CA HIS A 426 -4.95 17.97 22.76
C HIS A 426 -3.75 18.87 22.48
N ALA A 427 -3.92 19.96 21.73
CA ALA A 427 -2.89 20.92 21.37
C ALA A 427 -3.44 22.37 21.33
N PRO A 428 -4.09 22.85 22.42
CA PRO A 428 -4.80 24.15 22.41
C PRO A 428 -3.89 25.36 22.17
N ASP A 429 -2.59 25.24 22.47
CA ASP A 429 -1.61 26.30 22.30
C ASP A 429 -1.01 26.34 20.88
N VAL A 430 -1.29 25.33 20.05
CA VAL A 430 -0.78 25.27 18.68
C VAL A 430 -1.67 26.13 17.78
N PRO A 431 -1.13 27.18 17.12
CA PRO A 431 -1.89 27.98 16.16
C PRO A 431 -2.45 27.11 15.03
N VAL A 432 -3.75 27.24 14.77
CA VAL A 432 -4.42 26.55 13.65
C VAL A 432 -4.94 27.58 12.66
N ILE A 433 -4.43 27.52 11.43
CA ILE A 433 -4.92 28.29 10.29
C ILE A 433 -5.93 27.41 9.54
N GLY A 434 -7.20 27.80 9.55
CA GLY A 434 -8.25 27.16 8.75
C GLY A 434 -8.59 27.98 7.50
N HIS A 435 -9.35 27.38 6.58
CA HIS A 435 -10.01 28.16 5.54
C HIS A 435 -10.95 29.18 6.19
N ALA A 436 -10.84 30.45 5.79
CA ALA A 436 -11.89 31.42 6.05
C ALA A 436 -13.19 30.86 5.47
N LYS A 437 -14.20 30.66 6.31
CA LYS A 437 -15.59 30.43 5.89
C LYS A 437 -16.01 31.66 5.04
N GLY A 438 -15.86 31.62 3.73
CA GLY A 438 -16.17 32.80 2.90
C GLY A 438 -16.09 32.68 1.38
N ASP A 439 -15.13 31.94 0.80
CA ASP A 439 -14.86 32.09 -0.65
C ASP A 439 -15.73 31.22 -1.59
N THR A 440 -16.91 30.78 -1.14
CA THR A 440 -17.93 30.17 -2.04
C THR A 440 -19.16 31.05 -2.27
N GLU A 441 -19.24 32.23 -1.65
CA GLU A 441 -20.31 33.18 -1.88
C GLU A 441 -19.73 34.57 -2.15
N GLU A 442 -19.59 34.91 -3.43
CA GLU A 442 -19.85 36.24 -4.03
C GLU A 442 -19.12 36.38 -5.37
N VAL A 443 -19.62 35.67 -6.39
CA VAL A 443 -19.59 36.21 -7.75
C VAL A 443 -21.04 36.44 -8.15
N GLN A 444 -21.53 37.65 -7.85
CA GLN A 444 -22.75 38.16 -8.45
C GLN A 444 -22.52 38.30 -9.95
N THR A 445 -23.09 37.39 -10.74
CA THR A 445 -23.52 37.71 -12.10
C THR A 445 -24.98 37.27 -12.28
N ALA A 446 -25.81 38.27 -12.54
CA ALA A 446 -27.23 38.12 -12.85
C ALA A 446 -27.42 37.28 -14.12
N GLY A 447 -28.30 36.27 -14.06
CA GLY A 447 -28.72 35.52 -15.24
C GLY A 447 -29.43 34.21 -14.89
N THR A 448 -30.69 34.11 -15.27
CA THR A 448 -31.65 33.03 -14.99
C THR A 448 -31.30 31.66 -15.57
N ALA A 449 -31.68 30.61 -14.81
CA ALA A 449 -32.10 29.25 -15.21
C ALA A 449 -31.04 28.24 -15.72
N HIS A 450 -30.70 27.24 -14.90
CA HIS A 450 -31.29 25.89 -14.94
C HIS A 450 -30.59 24.94 -13.95
N ALA A 451 -31.40 24.14 -13.25
CA ALA A 451 -30.97 23.01 -12.43
C ALA A 451 -30.35 21.90 -13.31
N ASN A 452 -29.39 21.17 -12.71
CA ASN A 452 -28.55 20.09 -13.26
C ASN A 452 -27.18 20.53 -13.80
N ALA A 453 -26.22 20.69 -12.90
CA ALA A 453 -24.79 20.57 -13.18
C ALA A 453 -24.15 19.67 -12.11
N GLY A 454 -23.33 18.72 -12.54
CA GLY A 454 -22.54 17.83 -11.67
C GLY A 454 -21.48 18.58 -10.85
N PRO A 455 -20.58 17.86 -10.14
CA PRO A 455 -19.63 18.49 -9.22
C PRO A 455 -18.77 19.54 -9.94
N SER A 456 -18.69 20.73 -9.33
CA SER A 456 -17.98 21.93 -9.79
C SER A 456 -16.46 21.70 -9.99
N PRO A 457 -15.76 22.53 -10.78
CA PRO A 457 -14.40 22.26 -11.24
C PRO A 457 -13.35 22.36 -10.12
N ILE A 458 -12.22 21.70 -10.36
CA ILE A 458 -11.12 21.34 -9.46
C ILE A 458 -10.49 22.60 -8.80
N PHE A 459 -10.48 22.65 -7.46
CA PHE A 459 -9.93 23.74 -6.60
C PHE A 459 -8.58 23.39 -5.92
N GLY A 460 -8.06 22.18 -6.14
CA GLY A 460 -6.98 21.59 -5.33
C GLY A 460 -5.67 22.40 -5.37
N GLU A 461 -5.28 22.89 -6.54
CA GLU A 461 -4.06 23.66 -6.76
C GLU A 461 -4.12 25.00 -6.03
N THR A 462 -5.27 25.69 -6.10
CA THR A 462 -5.48 26.96 -5.38
C THR A 462 -5.49 26.75 -3.87
N VAL A 463 -6.13 25.67 -3.39
CA VAL A 463 -6.12 25.30 -1.97
C VAL A 463 -4.69 25.06 -1.49
N MET A 464 -3.90 24.30 -2.26
CA MET A 464 -2.54 23.97 -1.88
C MET A 464 -1.61 25.18 -1.93
N ALA A 465 -1.72 26.05 -2.94
CA ALA A 465 -0.97 27.29 -3.02
C ALA A 465 -1.21 28.19 -1.80
N ARG A 466 -2.48 28.34 -1.37
CA ARG A 466 -2.83 29.07 -0.14
C ARG A 466 -2.26 28.43 1.12
N ALA A 467 -2.28 27.10 1.20
CA ALA A 467 -1.73 26.36 2.32
C ALA A 467 -0.20 26.52 2.42
N VAL A 468 0.51 26.40 1.30
CA VAL A 468 1.96 26.63 1.20
C VAL A 468 2.32 28.07 1.57
N ALA A 469 1.58 29.06 1.07
CA ALA A 469 1.80 30.46 1.41
C ALA A 469 1.58 30.73 2.91
N SER A 470 0.55 30.15 3.51
CA SER A 470 0.29 30.27 4.95
C SER A 470 1.37 29.58 5.78
N ALA A 471 1.84 28.40 5.35
CA ALA A 471 2.92 27.69 6.02
C ALA A 471 4.25 28.47 5.96
N ALA A 472 4.55 29.11 4.82
CA ALA A 472 5.73 29.95 4.64
C ALA A 472 5.76 31.14 5.62
N GLN A 473 4.61 31.75 5.92
CA GLN A 473 4.51 32.86 6.87
C GLN A 473 4.75 32.44 8.33
N LEU A 474 4.57 31.16 8.64
CA LEU A 474 4.69 30.61 10.00
C LEU A 474 6.05 29.95 10.25
N ALA A 475 6.66 29.41 9.19
CA ALA A 475 7.94 28.73 9.25
C ALA A 475 9.10 29.72 9.40
N THR A 476 10.13 29.31 10.13
CA THR A 476 11.39 30.02 10.30
C THR A 476 12.55 29.06 10.09
N SER A 477 13.76 29.58 9.85
CA SER A 477 14.97 28.76 9.68
C SER A 477 15.12 27.70 10.78
N GLY A 478 15.32 26.44 10.37
CA GLY A 478 15.35 25.27 11.27
C GLY A 478 14.04 24.49 11.34
N ASP A 479 12.92 25.04 10.87
CA ASP A 479 11.63 24.35 10.84
C ASP A 479 11.50 23.41 9.63
N THR A 480 10.53 22.50 9.74
CA THR A 480 10.05 21.68 8.63
C THR A 480 8.60 22.05 8.30
N VAL A 481 8.32 22.35 7.04
CA VAL A 481 6.94 22.38 6.51
C VAL A 481 6.63 21.00 5.97
N LEU A 482 5.63 20.34 6.56
CA LEU A 482 5.28 18.95 6.26
C LEU A 482 3.86 18.83 5.75
N LEU A 483 3.70 18.37 4.50
CA LEU A 483 2.42 17.86 4.01
C LEU A 483 2.26 16.39 4.40
N ALA A 484 1.52 16.12 5.47
CA ALA A 484 1.19 14.75 5.92
C ALA A 484 -0.30 14.69 6.30
N PRO A 485 -1.21 14.52 5.33
CA PRO A 485 -2.59 14.99 5.48
C PRO A 485 -3.47 14.29 6.52
N ALA A 486 -3.08 13.10 6.97
CA ALA A 486 -3.86 12.22 7.86
C ALA A 486 -5.23 11.79 7.32
N ALA A 487 -5.59 12.19 6.10
CA ALA A 487 -6.89 11.97 5.48
C ALA A 487 -6.79 11.73 3.96
N ALA A 488 -7.84 11.15 3.40
CA ALA A 488 -7.96 10.91 1.96
C ALA A 488 -8.11 12.25 1.19
N SER A 489 -7.69 12.27 -0.07
CA SER A 489 -7.60 13.49 -0.89
C SER A 489 -8.83 13.81 -1.73
N MET A 490 -9.80 12.89 -1.79
CA MET A 490 -10.84 12.85 -2.84
C MET A 490 -11.90 13.95 -2.73
N ASP A 491 -11.88 14.75 -1.67
CA ASP A 491 -12.76 15.89 -1.46
C ASP A 491 -12.30 17.15 -2.22
N GLN A 492 -11.00 17.32 -2.42
CA GLN A 492 -10.42 18.50 -3.10
C GLN A 492 -9.49 18.15 -4.27
N PHE A 493 -9.05 16.90 -4.38
CA PHE A 493 -8.07 16.45 -5.37
C PHE A 493 -8.50 15.12 -6.00
N SER A 494 -8.16 14.90 -7.27
CA SER A 494 -8.42 13.65 -7.99
C SER A 494 -7.69 12.42 -7.42
N SER A 495 -6.57 12.62 -6.73
CA SER A 495 -5.78 11.57 -6.09
C SER A 495 -4.79 12.14 -5.08
N TYR A 496 -4.15 11.28 -4.28
CA TYR A 496 -3.07 11.70 -3.40
C TYR A 496 -1.85 12.21 -4.19
N ALA A 497 -1.61 11.68 -5.39
CA ALA A 497 -0.52 12.10 -6.27
C ALA A 497 -0.78 13.52 -6.74
N HIS A 498 -1.98 13.81 -7.25
CA HIS A 498 -2.38 15.17 -7.61
C HIS A 498 -2.21 16.17 -6.45
N ARG A 499 -2.59 15.80 -5.22
CA ARG A 499 -2.35 16.64 -4.03
C ARG A 499 -0.87 16.86 -3.75
N GLY A 500 -0.05 15.83 -3.94
CA GLY A 500 1.41 15.90 -3.77
C GLY A 500 2.08 16.75 -4.84
N ASP A 501 1.66 16.63 -6.10
CA ASP A 501 2.13 17.43 -7.23
C ASP A 501 1.79 18.91 -7.02
N ALA A 502 0.56 19.21 -6.61
CA ALA A 502 0.13 20.57 -6.29
C ALA A 502 0.99 21.20 -5.18
N PHE A 503 1.46 20.41 -4.21
CA PHE A 503 2.36 20.91 -3.18
C PHE A 503 3.78 21.14 -3.70
N ILE A 504 4.30 20.22 -4.51
CA ILE A 504 5.62 20.38 -5.15
C ILE A 504 5.64 21.66 -5.98
N GLU A 505 4.62 21.88 -6.79
CA GLU A 505 4.53 23.04 -7.66
C GLU A 505 4.39 24.34 -6.86
N ALA A 506 3.50 24.39 -5.87
CA ALA A 506 3.34 25.56 -5.02
C ALA A 506 4.63 25.91 -4.24
N VAL A 507 5.40 24.92 -3.82
CA VAL A 507 6.71 25.15 -3.17
C VAL A 507 7.74 25.67 -4.18
N ARG A 508 7.78 25.14 -5.40
CA ARG A 508 8.67 25.64 -6.45
C ARG A 508 8.37 27.10 -6.79
N GLU A 509 7.10 27.43 -7.03
CA GLU A 509 6.67 28.80 -7.31
C GLU A 509 7.04 29.77 -6.18
N LEU A 510 6.90 29.35 -4.92
CA LEU A 510 7.32 30.15 -3.76
C LEU A 510 8.83 30.43 -3.77
N VAL A 511 9.66 29.41 -4.02
CA VAL A 511 11.12 29.53 -4.03
C VAL A 511 11.60 30.39 -5.20
N GLU A 512 11.02 30.21 -6.39
CA GLU A 512 11.37 30.98 -7.59
C GLU A 512 10.90 32.44 -7.49
N GLY A 513 9.69 32.69 -6.99
CA GLY A 513 9.14 34.03 -6.82
C GLY A 513 9.93 34.88 -5.82
N GLN A 514 10.49 34.28 -4.77
CA GLN A 514 11.32 34.98 -3.79
C GLN A 514 12.76 35.24 -4.27
N ALA A 515 13.30 34.37 -5.13
CA ALA A 515 14.60 34.60 -5.75
C ALA A 515 14.58 35.85 -6.66
N GLN A 516 13.50 36.06 -7.40
CA GLN A 516 13.34 37.23 -8.27
C GLN A 516 13.20 38.55 -7.48
N THR A 517 12.55 38.54 -6.32
CA THR A 517 12.44 39.74 -5.46
C THR A 517 13.71 40.09 -4.69
N THR A 518 14.72 39.21 -4.68
CA THR A 518 16.00 39.46 -3.99
C THR A 518 17.09 39.99 -4.93
N GLU A 519 16.87 39.90 -6.25
CA GLU A 519 17.79 40.41 -7.29
C GLU A 519 17.43 41.82 -7.81
N GLU A 520 16.26 42.35 -7.45
CA GLU A 520 15.86 43.77 -7.65
C GLU A 520 16.20 44.63 -6.42
#